data_AF-A0AA51UES8-F1
#
_entry.id   AF-A0AA51UES8-F1
#
_cell.length_a   1.000
_cell.length_b   1.000
_cell.length_c   1.000
_cell.angle_alpha   90.00
_cell.angle_beta   90.00
_cell.angle_gamma   90.00
#
_symmetry.space_group_name_H-M   'P 1'
#
loop_
_entity.id
_entity.type
_entity.pdbx_description
1 polymer ?
#
loop_
_entity_poly.entity_id
_entity_poly.type
_entity_poly.pdbx_seq_one_letter_code
_entity_poly.pdbx_strand_id
1 'polypeptide(L)'
;MIIMKQDLVRILRDIFTSSGYDVTDSFRYDLIAEKNDLKTFIKLSYNPDPLEVKEFASQITEGEGLYVIAGEANEEALRQAEASGLKVWSRDDLALKIGRAVLADMEGATGEFDLLETARKKPVNMSDEFAKQAINAIFGTGTSPHVEKAALEDSGVMYMPKPAIPAVERVAEVKYYRPRSMPYDSVPEETEILEAPDVMEEAPVEAPVAPVQNMPMDSVIMNLRSSPVNVSGDRALSIAIPYVSGATTAVLKFVPFWKYDYSLGVEHRYKSKIIDISGDGSGCLNALNGNSESMRLNDVRESVVVPNVHYDVKTPVTTGEEARKQLLDMIVDEYTRDLRFDATQGEAIISEHKRFKPLPTDINLQVDLVYVPIWEVKGQRNSVEINAYSGEVLQNPVDDDVEFV
;
A
#
# COMPACT_ATOMS: atom_id res chain seq x y z
N MET A 1 4.25 -1.31 -6.89
CA MET A 1 4.58 -2.73 -6.60
C MET A 1 3.66 -3.71 -7.32
N ILE A 2 2.35 -3.43 -7.45
CA ILE A 2 1.35 -4.30 -8.13
C ILE A 2 1.70 -4.58 -9.61
N ILE A 3 2.23 -3.58 -10.33
CA ILE A 3 2.64 -3.72 -11.74
C ILE A 3 3.75 -4.78 -11.91
N MET A 4 4.73 -4.84 -10.98
CA MET A 4 5.84 -5.81 -11.07
C MET A 4 5.40 -7.25 -10.76
N LYS A 5 4.36 -7.42 -9.91
CA LYS A 5 3.79 -8.75 -9.61
C LYS A 5 3.14 -9.36 -10.85
N GLN A 6 2.37 -8.57 -11.59
CA GLN A 6 1.69 -8.99 -12.82
C GLN A 6 2.68 -9.44 -13.90
N ASP A 7 3.79 -8.70 -14.09
CA ASP A 7 4.83 -9.06 -15.06
C ASP A 7 5.50 -10.39 -14.71
N LEU A 8 5.82 -10.62 -13.44
CA LEU A 8 6.46 -11.86 -12.99
C LEU A 8 5.51 -13.06 -13.09
N VAL A 9 4.22 -12.88 -12.78
CA VAL A 9 3.20 -13.92 -12.99
C VAL A 9 3.08 -14.29 -14.46
N ARG A 10 3.16 -13.31 -15.38
CA ARG A 10 3.19 -13.56 -16.82
C ARG A 10 4.40 -14.40 -17.24
N ILE A 11 5.59 -14.04 -16.75
CA ILE A 11 6.82 -14.79 -17.02
C ILE A 11 6.71 -16.23 -16.51
N LEU A 12 6.19 -16.43 -15.29
CA LEU A 12 5.98 -17.76 -14.74
C LEU A 12 4.98 -18.57 -15.58
N ARG A 13 3.86 -17.97 -16.00
CA ARG A 13 2.89 -18.63 -16.88
C ARG A 13 3.55 -19.12 -18.16
N ASP A 14 4.31 -18.26 -18.82
CA ASP A 14 5.00 -18.61 -20.08
C ASP A 14 5.98 -19.77 -19.85
N ILE A 15 6.76 -19.74 -18.76
CA ILE A 15 7.72 -20.78 -18.40
C ILE A 15 7.05 -22.13 -18.11
N PHE A 16 5.99 -22.14 -17.30
CA PHE A 16 5.25 -23.37 -16.98
C PHE A 16 4.58 -23.93 -18.24
N THR A 17 4.00 -23.07 -19.08
CA THR A 17 3.36 -23.47 -20.34
C THR A 17 4.39 -24.10 -21.30
N SER A 18 5.54 -23.44 -21.49
CA SER A 18 6.63 -23.97 -22.32
C SER A 18 7.18 -25.30 -21.79
N SER A 19 7.17 -25.50 -20.47
CA SER A 19 7.60 -26.75 -19.82
C SER A 19 6.53 -27.85 -19.83
N GLY A 20 5.42 -27.65 -20.56
CA GLY A 20 4.37 -28.65 -20.77
C GLY A 20 3.37 -28.78 -19.62
N TYR A 21 3.19 -27.75 -18.80
CA TYR A 21 2.08 -27.67 -17.83
C TYR A 21 0.88 -27.00 -18.50
N ASP A 22 -0.32 -27.46 -18.16
CA ASP A 22 -1.56 -26.70 -18.39
C ASP A 22 -1.68 -25.67 -17.27
N VAL A 23 -1.62 -24.37 -17.61
CA VAL A 23 -1.59 -23.29 -16.63
C VAL A 23 -2.90 -22.52 -16.67
N THR A 24 -3.55 -22.45 -15.52
CA THR A 24 -4.76 -21.66 -15.32
C THR A 24 -4.49 -20.53 -14.32
N ASP A 25 -4.99 -19.34 -14.62
CA ASP A 25 -4.89 -18.22 -13.70
C ASP A 25 -5.83 -18.45 -12.51
N SER A 26 -5.37 -18.14 -11.31
CA SER A 26 -6.18 -18.27 -10.10
C SER A 26 -6.04 -17.04 -9.24
N PHE A 27 -7.16 -16.45 -8.84
CA PHE A 27 -7.12 -15.31 -7.93
C PHE A 27 -6.65 -15.70 -6.51
N ARG A 28 -7.02 -16.89 -6.05
CA ARG A 28 -6.62 -17.39 -4.72
C ARG A 28 -5.13 -17.70 -4.64
N TYR A 29 -4.58 -18.24 -5.73
CA TYR A 29 -3.25 -18.86 -5.76
C TYR A 29 -2.30 -18.23 -6.78
N ASP A 30 -2.61 -17.07 -7.35
CA ASP A 30 -1.95 -16.46 -8.52
C ASP A 30 -1.97 -17.33 -9.81
N LEU A 31 -1.53 -18.59 -9.76
CA LEU A 31 -1.55 -19.57 -10.85
C LEU A 31 -1.89 -20.99 -10.34
N ILE A 32 -2.37 -21.84 -11.24
CA ILE A 32 -2.50 -23.28 -11.02
C ILE A 32 -1.85 -23.96 -12.23
N ALA A 33 -0.83 -24.77 -11.99
CA ALA A 33 -0.15 -25.53 -13.03
C ALA A 33 -0.48 -27.02 -12.88
N GLU A 34 -0.94 -27.67 -13.95
CA GLU A 34 -1.33 -29.07 -13.98
C GLU A 34 -0.48 -29.84 -15.00
N LYS A 35 0.14 -30.95 -14.57
CA LYS A 35 0.92 -31.85 -15.44
C LYS A 35 0.78 -33.27 -14.93
N ASN A 36 0.45 -34.21 -15.82
CA ASN A 36 0.23 -35.63 -15.48
C ASN A 36 -0.80 -35.84 -14.34
N ASP A 37 -1.94 -35.14 -14.40
CA ASP A 37 -3.01 -35.15 -13.39
C ASP A 37 -2.59 -34.64 -12.00
N LEU A 38 -1.40 -34.04 -11.88
CA LEU A 38 -0.90 -33.44 -10.65
C LEU A 38 -1.02 -31.91 -10.71
N LYS A 39 -1.84 -31.36 -9.81
CA LYS A 39 -2.08 -29.92 -9.69
C LYS A 39 -1.11 -29.29 -8.70
N THR A 40 -0.53 -28.17 -9.11
CA THR A 40 0.35 -27.34 -8.31
C THR A 40 -0.23 -25.93 -8.18
N PHE A 41 -0.43 -25.46 -6.94
CA PHE A 41 -0.98 -24.15 -6.63
C PHE A 41 0.15 -23.13 -6.41
N ILE A 42 0.09 -22.02 -7.15
CA ILE A 42 1.04 -20.95 -7.52
C ILE A 42 1.28 -19.69 -6.68
N LYS A 43 1.28 -19.63 -5.35
CA LYS A 43 1.23 -18.31 -4.67
C LYS A 43 2.53 -17.51 -4.78
N LEU A 44 2.48 -16.23 -5.19
CA LEU A 44 3.62 -15.33 -5.31
C LEU A 44 3.52 -14.12 -4.36
N SER A 45 4.54 -13.94 -3.51
CA SER A 45 4.59 -12.84 -2.54
C SER A 45 5.93 -12.08 -2.57
N TYR A 46 5.86 -10.77 -2.36
CA TYR A 46 7.05 -9.90 -2.24
C TYR A 46 7.40 -9.63 -0.79
N ASN A 47 6.42 -9.65 0.10
CA ASN A 47 6.57 -9.43 1.53
C ASN A 47 5.82 -10.57 2.25
N PRO A 48 6.45 -11.74 2.42
CA PRO A 48 5.76 -12.92 2.91
C PRO A 48 5.36 -12.77 4.38
N ASP A 49 4.08 -13.01 4.66
CA ASP A 49 3.47 -12.99 5.99
C ASP A 49 3.15 -14.44 6.45
N PRO A 50 3.56 -14.87 7.65
CA PRO A 50 3.20 -16.18 8.19
C PRO A 50 1.69 -16.47 8.18
N LEU A 51 0.84 -15.45 8.37
CA LEU A 51 -0.62 -15.64 8.33
C LEU A 51 -1.09 -15.99 6.91
N GLU A 52 -0.62 -15.27 5.90
CA GLU A 52 -0.89 -15.53 4.48
C GLU A 52 -0.44 -16.95 4.08
N VAL A 53 0.75 -17.35 4.51
CA VAL A 53 1.29 -18.70 4.23
C VAL A 53 0.40 -19.80 4.80
N LYS A 54 -0.05 -19.62 6.05
CA LYS A 54 -0.93 -20.58 6.72
C LYS A 54 -2.30 -20.65 6.06
N GLU A 55 -2.85 -19.50 5.68
CA GLU A 55 -4.11 -19.41 4.96
C GLU A 55 -4.00 -20.13 3.61
N PHE A 56 -2.96 -19.83 2.82
CA PHE A 56 -2.68 -20.49 1.55
C PHE A 56 -2.57 -22.00 1.69
N ALA A 57 -1.79 -22.49 2.67
CA ALA A 57 -1.65 -23.92 2.93
C ALA A 57 -2.99 -24.58 3.28
N SER A 58 -3.84 -23.92 4.06
CA SER A 58 -5.13 -24.47 4.49
C SER A 58 -6.14 -24.63 3.34
N GLN A 59 -5.93 -23.90 2.24
CA GLN A 59 -6.82 -23.91 1.08
C GLN A 59 -6.48 -25.02 0.07
N ILE A 60 -5.32 -25.67 0.20
CA ILE A 60 -4.89 -26.75 -0.69
C ILE A 60 -5.43 -28.09 -0.18
N THR A 61 -6.47 -28.59 -0.83
CA THR A 61 -7.12 -29.88 -0.46
C THR A 61 -6.61 -31.06 -1.28
N GLU A 62 -6.28 -30.85 -2.56
CA GLU A 62 -5.86 -31.89 -3.50
C GLU A 62 -4.79 -31.34 -4.47
N GLY A 63 -3.51 -31.67 -4.22
CA GLY A 63 -2.37 -31.23 -5.03
C GLY A 63 -1.19 -30.77 -4.18
N GLU A 64 -0.23 -30.10 -4.81
CA GLU A 64 0.95 -29.52 -4.15
C GLU A 64 0.85 -27.99 -4.10
N GLY A 65 1.32 -27.39 -3.01
CA GLY A 65 1.46 -25.93 -2.90
C GLY A 65 2.88 -25.50 -3.20
N LEU A 66 3.04 -24.50 -4.07
CA LEU A 66 4.28 -23.78 -4.33
C LEU A 66 4.12 -22.32 -3.89
N TYR A 67 4.96 -21.90 -2.96
CA TYR A 67 5.03 -20.53 -2.47
C TYR A 67 6.32 -19.86 -3.00
N VAL A 68 6.17 -18.81 -3.80
CA VAL A 68 7.27 -18.11 -4.48
C VAL A 68 7.51 -16.75 -3.83
N ILE A 69 8.73 -16.53 -3.36
CA ILE A 69 9.15 -15.28 -2.70
C ILE A 69 9.98 -14.46 -3.69
N ALA A 70 9.44 -13.34 -4.14
CA ALA A 70 10.08 -12.45 -5.11
C ALA A 70 10.79 -11.24 -4.47
N GLY A 71 10.53 -10.95 -3.18
CA GLY A 71 11.10 -9.82 -2.43
C GLY A 71 11.97 -10.25 -1.26
N GLU A 72 11.89 -9.55 -0.13
CA GLU A 72 12.68 -9.86 1.07
C GLU A 72 12.13 -11.09 1.78
N ALA A 73 13.00 -12.04 2.10
CA ALA A 73 12.61 -13.27 2.77
C ALA A 73 12.35 -13.01 4.26
N ASN A 74 11.16 -13.37 4.73
CA ASN A 74 10.83 -13.43 6.14
C ASN A 74 11.10 -14.85 6.66
N GLU A 75 12.08 -15.01 7.56
CA GLU A 75 12.46 -16.32 8.11
C GLU A 75 11.30 -17.04 8.80
N GLU A 76 10.38 -16.30 9.42
CA GLU A 76 9.22 -16.90 10.09
C GLU A 76 8.21 -17.43 9.08
N ALA A 77 7.98 -16.70 7.98
CA ALA A 77 7.08 -17.14 6.91
C ALA A 77 7.64 -18.37 6.18
N LEU A 78 8.97 -18.44 6.01
CA LEU A 78 9.67 -19.60 5.46
C LEU A 78 9.49 -20.84 6.33
N ARG A 79 9.74 -20.72 7.64
CA ARG A 79 9.54 -21.83 8.59
C ARG A 79 8.08 -22.28 8.62
N GLN A 80 7.14 -21.35 8.54
CA GLN A 80 5.71 -21.66 8.48
C GLN A 80 5.35 -22.42 7.19
N ALA A 81 5.92 -22.02 6.05
CA ALA A 81 5.66 -22.67 4.77
C ALA A 81 6.18 -24.12 4.75
N GLU A 82 7.39 -24.33 5.28
CA GLU A 82 7.97 -25.67 5.44
C GLU A 82 7.15 -26.53 6.41
N ALA A 83 6.73 -25.97 7.55
CA ALA A 83 5.90 -26.67 8.53
C ALA A 83 4.51 -27.05 7.97
N SER A 84 4.00 -26.25 7.04
CA SER A 84 2.76 -26.47 6.31
C SER A 84 2.90 -27.41 5.11
N GLY A 85 4.10 -27.92 4.82
CA GLY A 85 4.34 -28.87 3.73
C GLY A 85 4.36 -28.25 2.33
N LEU A 86 4.52 -26.92 2.23
CA LEU A 86 4.60 -26.21 0.95
C LEU A 86 6.00 -26.34 0.35
N LYS A 87 6.10 -26.45 -0.97
CA LYS A 87 7.36 -26.17 -1.70
C LYS A 87 7.58 -24.66 -1.67
N VAL A 88 8.79 -24.22 -1.35
CA VAL A 88 9.12 -22.79 -1.33
C VAL A 88 10.22 -22.51 -2.35
N TRP A 89 10.02 -21.48 -3.18
CA TRP A 89 11.06 -20.90 -4.01
C TRP A 89 11.46 -19.56 -3.44
N SER A 90 12.71 -19.46 -2.99
CA SER A 90 13.32 -18.17 -2.69
C SER A 90 13.57 -17.36 -3.97
N ARG A 91 13.98 -16.11 -3.83
CA ARG A 91 14.38 -15.27 -4.97
C ARG A 91 15.49 -15.90 -5.80
N ASP A 92 16.43 -16.58 -5.16
CA ASP A 92 17.54 -17.27 -5.84
C ASP A 92 17.05 -18.51 -6.60
N ASP A 93 16.12 -19.27 -6.00
CA ASP A 93 15.50 -20.42 -6.66
C ASP A 93 14.68 -19.98 -7.87
N LEU A 94 13.91 -18.90 -7.72
CA LEU A 94 13.14 -18.30 -8.80
C LEU A 94 14.04 -17.88 -9.96
N ALA A 95 15.12 -17.13 -9.68
CA ALA A 95 16.08 -16.71 -10.70
C ALA A 95 16.73 -17.93 -11.40
N LEU A 96 17.09 -18.96 -10.64
CA LEU A 96 17.68 -20.18 -11.18
C LEU A 96 16.68 -20.94 -12.08
N LYS A 97 15.43 -21.07 -11.65
CA LYS A 97 14.38 -21.78 -12.40
C LYS A 97 14.01 -21.04 -13.68
N ILE A 98 13.89 -19.71 -13.63
CA ILE A 98 13.70 -18.87 -14.82
C ILE A 98 14.88 -19.03 -15.78
N GLY A 99 16.12 -18.90 -15.29
CA GLY A 99 17.31 -19.03 -16.12
C GLY A 99 17.40 -20.39 -16.83
N ARG A 100 17.10 -21.48 -16.11
CA ARG A 100 17.08 -22.83 -16.68
C ARG A 100 15.97 -23.01 -17.71
N ALA A 101 14.78 -22.48 -17.46
CA ALA A 101 13.66 -22.56 -18.39
C ALA A 101 13.97 -21.84 -19.72
N VAL A 102 14.57 -20.65 -19.65
CA VAL A 102 14.97 -19.88 -20.84
C VAL A 102 16.04 -20.62 -21.64
N LEU A 103 17.04 -21.22 -20.97
CA LEU A 103 18.06 -22.01 -21.65
C LEU A 103 17.46 -23.26 -22.32
N ALA A 104 16.57 -23.98 -21.62
CA ALA A 104 15.90 -25.16 -22.18
C ALA A 104 15.04 -24.81 -23.41
N ASP A 105 14.42 -23.62 -23.42
CA ASP A 105 13.66 -23.09 -24.56
C ASP A 105 14.56 -22.83 -25.77
N MET A 106 15.73 -22.24 -25.55
CA MET A 106 16.73 -22.04 -26.61
C MET A 106 17.30 -23.36 -27.14
N GLU A 107 17.42 -24.38 -26.29
CA GLU A 107 17.95 -25.71 -26.64
C GLU A 107 16.88 -26.65 -27.24
N GLY A 108 15.61 -26.25 -27.23
CA GLY A 108 14.48 -27.07 -27.71
C GLY A 108 14.15 -28.26 -26.81
N ALA A 109 14.59 -28.25 -25.55
CA ALA A 109 14.46 -29.34 -24.58
C ALA A 109 13.39 -29.07 -23.49
N THR A 110 12.49 -28.13 -23.70
CA THR A 110 11.52 -27.65 -22.70
C THR A 110 10.54 -28.70 -22.19
N GLY A 111 10.13 -29.64 -23.04
CA GLY A 111 9.19 -30.70 -22.66
C GLY A 111 9.74 -31.73 -21.67
N GLU A 112 11.06 -31.90 -21.60
CA GLU A 112 11.74 -32.84 -20.71
C GLU A 112 12.12 -32.22 -19.34
N PHE A 113 11.96 -30.90 -19.20
CA PHE A 113 12.31 -30.19 -17.98
C PHE A 113 11.16 -30.22 -16.96
N ASP A 114 11.40 -30.85 -15.82
CA ASP A 114 10.50 -30.75 -14.66
C ASP A 114 10.90 -29.54 -13.80
N LEU A 115 10.08 -28.49 -13.86
CA LEU A 115 10.27 -27.26 -13.09
C LEU A 115 10.18 -27.52 -11.58
N LEU A 116 9.40 -28.52 -11.16
CA LEU A 116 9.05 -28.78 -9.77
C LEU A 116 9.89 -29.89 -9.13
N GLU A 117 10.73 -30.58 -9.89
CA GLU A 117 11.74 -31.48 -9.33
C GLU A 117 12.83 -30.67 -8.60
N THR A 118 13.00 -30.99 -7.31
CA THR A 118 14.20 -30.63 -6.56
C THR A 118 15.30 -31.58 -6.99
N ALA A 119 16.32 -31.05 -7.66
CA ALA A 119 17.50 -31.83 -8.04
C ALA A 119 18.03 -32.53 -6.79
N ARG A 120 18.00 -33.87 -6.76
CA ARG A 120 18.81 -34.66 -5.84
C ARG A 120 20.23 -34.12 -5.97
N LYS A 121 20.80 -33.62 -4.86
CA LYS A 121 22.17 -33.09 -4.78
C LYS A 121 23.13 -34.05 -5.49
N LYS A 122 23.46 -33.78 -6.75
CA LYS A 122 24.67 -34.28 -7.38
C LYS A 122 25.79 -33.31 -7.01
N PRO A 123 26.99 -33.83 -6.73
CA PRO A 123 28.10 -33.01 -6.23
C PRO A 123 28.41 -31.89 -7.22
N VAL A 124 28.65 -30.70 -6.66
CA VAL A 124 28.89 -29.44 -7.35
C VAL A 124 29.98 -29.63 -8.41
N ASN A 125 29.63 -29.40 -9.67
CA ASN A 125 30.59 -29.30 -10.76
C ASN A 125 30.97 -27.82 -10.96
N MET A 126 32.25 -27.57 -11.24
CA MET A 126 32.86 -26.23 -11.37
C MET A 126 32.12 -25.25 -12.30
N SER A 127 31.27 -25.74 -13.20
CA SER A 127 30.43 -24.93 -14.08
C SER A 127 29.40 -24.07 -13.33
N ASP A 128 28.90 -24.53 -12.17
CA ASP A 128 27.93 -23.78 -11.36
C ASP A 128 28.58 -22.60 -10.61
N GLU A 129 29.87 -22.68 -10.32
CA GLU A 129 30.63 -21.58 -9.71
C GLU A 129 30.88 -20.45 -10.71
N PHE A 130 31.17 -20.79 -11.97
CA PHE A 130 31.31 -19.82 -13.05
C PHE A 130 29.98 -19.13 -13.38
N ALA A 131 28.86 -19.86 -13.35
CA ALA A 131 27.54 -19.28 -13.54
C ALA A 131 27.18 -18.29 -12.41
N LYS A 132 27.51 -18.63 -11.16
CA LYS A 132 27.32 -17.72 -10.01
C LYS A 132 28.21 -16.48 -10.08
N GLN A 133 29.47 -16.63 -10.52
CA GLN A 133 30.38 -15.50 -10.72
C GLN A 133 29.93 -14.57 -11.87
N ALA A 134 29.41 -15.13 -12.96
CA ALA A 134 28.89 -14.34 -14.08
C ALA A 134 27.62 -13.54 -13.69
N ILE A 135 26.73 -14.12 -12.89
CA ILE A 135 25.53 -13.43 -12.39
C ILE A 135 25.91 -12.29 -11.43
N ASN A 136 26.89 -12.49 -10.57
CA ASN A 136 27.38 -11.46 -9.65
C ASN A 136 28.10 -10.30 -10.36
N ALA A 137 28.75 -10.56 -11.49
CA ALA A 137 29.40 -9.52 -12.31
C ALA A 137 28.39 -8.62 -13.05
N ILE A 138 27.18 -9.12 -13.34
CA ILE A 138 26.16 -8.40 -14.10
C ILE A 138 25.25 -7.56 -13.19
N PHE A 139 24.98 -8.01 -11.96
CA PHE A 139 23.98 -7.39 -11.06
C PHE A 139 24.53 -6.61 -9.86
N GLY A 140 25.86 -6.41 -9.77
CA GLY A 140 26.50 -5.31 -9.05
C GLY A 140 25.87 -4.86 -7.73
N THR A 141 26.00 -5.67 -6.67
CA THR A 141 26.06 -5.16 -5.29
C THR A 141 27.21 -5.86 -4.57
N GLY A 142 28.19 -5.10 -4.10
CA GLY A 142 29.31 -5.66 -3.36
C GLY A 142 30.53 -4.76 -3.32
N THR A 143 30.57 -3.85 -2.36
CA THR A 143 31.80 -3.37 -1.76
C THR A 143 32.51 -4.55 -1.05
N SER A 144 33.69 -4.95 -1.50
CA SER A 144 34.78 -5.42 -0.62
C SER A 144 36.11 -5.71 -1.34
N PRO A 145 37.23 -5.71 -0.59
CA PRO A 145 38.55 -5.30 -1.08
C PRO A 145 39.44 -6.47 -1.54
N HIS A 146 40.55 -6.11 -2.20
CA HIS A 146 41.62 -6.95 -2.73
C HIS A 146 41.36 -7.67 -4.06
N VAL A 147 41.47 -6.90 -5.15
CA VAL A 147 42.36 -7.28 -6.27
C VAL A 147 43.22 -6.07 -6.59
N GLU A 148 44.44 -6.07 -6.04
CA GLU A 148 45.46 -5.07 -6.31
C GLU A 148 46.21 -5.42 -7.62
N LYS A 149 46.62 -4.36 -8.33
CA LYS A 149 47.76 -4.29 -9.27
C LYS A 149 47.67 -5.01 -10.62
N ALA A 150 47.21 -4.26 -11.62
CA ALA A 150 47.93 -4.06 -12.89
C ALA A 150 47.13 -3.12 -13.83
N ALA A 151 47.22 -1.80 -13.62
CA ALA A 151 46.94 -0.78 -14.64
C ALA A 151 47.16 0.60 -14.02
N LEU A 152 48.43 0.90 -13.71
CA LEU A 152 48.85 2.24 -13.34
C LEU A 152 50.09 2.53 -14.16
N GLU A 153 49.87 2.85 -15.43
CA GLU A 153 50.81 3.59 -16.25
C GLU A 153 50.01 4.34 -17.33
N ASP A 154 50.29 5.64 -17.37
CA ASP A 154 50.03 6.55 -18.48
C ASP A 154 48.62 7.17 -18.64
N SER A 155 48.44 8.34 -18.02
CA SER A 155 48.20 9.60 -18.74
C SER A 155 47.78 10.70 -17.77
N GLY A 156 48.58 11.77 -17.73
CA GLY A 156 48.34 12.90 -16.85
C GLY A 156 47.19 13.79 -17.33
N VAL A 157 46.39 14.31 -16.40
CA VAL A 157 45.65 15.57 -16.55
C VAL A 157 45.60 16.29 -15.20
N MET A 158 45.97 17.58 -15.24
CA MET A 158 46.06 18.50 -14.10
C MET A 158 44.69 18.84 -13.47
N TYR A 159 44.68 19.01 -12.15
CA TYR A 159 43.61 19.66 -11.40
C TYR A 159 43.66 21.19 -11.59
N MET A 160 42.56 21.79 -12.03
CA MET A 160 42.33 23.24 -12.00
C MET A 160 41.46 23.60 -10.78
N PRO A 161 41.80 24.65 -10.01
CA PRO A 161 41.02 25.09 -8.87
C PRO A 161 39.79 25.90 -9.29
N LYS A 162 38.67 25.67 -8.60
CA LYS A 162 37.39 26.36 -8.83
C LYS A 162 37.39 27.75 -8.17
N PRO A 163 36.96 28.82 -8.85
CA PRO A 163 37.00 30.19 -8.31
C PRO A 163 35.85 30.48 -7.33
N ALA A 164 36.12 31.39 -6.38
CA ALA A 164 35.21 31.87 -5.35
C ALA A 164 34.15 32.84 -5.90
N ILE A 165 32.91 32.73 -5.38
CA ILE A 165 31.78 33.60 -5.74
C ILE A 165 31.67 34.74 -4.70
N PRO A 166 31.48 36.00 -5.12
CA PRO A 166 31.43 37.16 -4.23
C PRO A 166 30.07 37.32 -3.54
N ALA A 167 30.10 37.90 -2.33
CA ALA A 167 28.93 38.30 -1.55
C ALA A 167 28.20 39.49 -2.21
N VAL A 168 26.87 39.42 -2.27
CA VAL A 168 26.01 40.52 -2.73
C VAL A 168 25.16 41.04 -1.57
N GLU A 169 25.05 42.35 -1.61
CA GLU A 169 24.66 43.37 -0.66
C GLU A 169 23.15 43.35 -0.30
N ARG A 170 22.85 43.66 0.96
CA ARG A 170 21.48 43.88 1.46
C ARG A 170 20.96 45.21 0.95
N VAL A 171 19.72 45.26 0.46
CA VAL A 171 19.00 46.52 0.23
C VAL A 171 17.54 46.45 0.71
N ALA A 172 17.25 47.38 1.61
CA ALA A 172 16.00 48.09 1.94
C ALA A 172 14.73 47.32 2.35
N GLU A 173 14.42 47.50 3.64
CA GLU A 173 13.11 47.34 4.27
C GLU A 173 12.04 48.22 3.61
N VAL A 174 10.86 47.63 3.34
CA VAL A 174 9.63 48.37 3.08
C VAL A 174 8.64 48.07 4.20
N LYS A 175 8.35 49.13 4.98
CA LYS A 175 7.37 49.16 6.08
C LYS A 175 5.95 48.99 5.54
N TYR A 176 5.16 48.12 6.16
CA TYR A 176 3.70 48.17 6.08
C TYR A 176 3.03 48.20 7.46
N TYR A 177 1.86 48.80 7.41
CA TYR A 177 1.07 49.47 8.43
C TYR A 177 0.43 48.49 9.44
N ARG A 178 0.43 48.87 10.73
CA ARG A 178 -0.29 48.17 11.81
C ARG A 178 -1.59 48.91 12.12
N PRO A 179 -2.78 48.33 11.92
CA PRO A 179 -4.00 48.87 12.50
C PRO A 179 -4.05 48.59 14.00
N ARG A 180 -4.47 49.64 14.70
CA ARG A 180 -4.50 49.87 16.14
C ARG A 180 -5.63 49.04 16.76
N SER A 181 -5.31 48.16 17.70
CA SER A 181 -6.29 47.50 18.58
C SER A 181 -6.87 48.53 19.55
N MET A 182 -8.19 48.71 19.51
CA MET A 182 -8.97 49.44 20.50
C MET A 182 -9.12 48.58 21.76
N PRO A 183 -9.01 49.16 22.97
CA PRO A 183 -9.24 48.45 24.22
C PRO A 183 -10.75 48.33 24.48
N TYR A 184 -11.19 47.17 24.96
CA TYR A 184 -12.53 47.02 25.54
C TYR A 184 -12.52 47.58 26.96
N ASP A 185 -13.37 48.60 27.17
CA ASP A 185 -13.69 49.16 28.47
C ASP A 185 -14.49 48.16 29.32
N SER A 186 -14.05 48.08 30.57
CA SER A 186 -14.72 47.46 31.72
C SER A 186 -15.84 48.36 32.27
N VAL A 187 -16.97 47.76 32.65
CA VAL A 187 -17.93 48.29 33.66
C VAL A 187 -18.69 47.10 34.31
N PRO A 188 -19.26 47.21 35.53
CA PRO A 188 -18.87 46.41 36.68
C PRO A 188 -20.03 45.58 37.30
N GLU A 189 -19.67 44.83 38.35
CA GLU A 189 -20.54 44.12 39.29
C GLU A 189 -21.77 44.91 39.78
N GLU A 190 -22.91 44.22 39.91
CA GLU A 190 -23.77 44.34 41.08
C GLU A 190 -24.13 42.94 41.61
N THR A 191 -23.82 42.75 42.88
CA THR A 191 -24.22 41.66 43.78
C THR A 191 -25.72 41.62 44.01
N GLU A 192 -26.31 40.43 44.05
CA GLU A 192 -27.42 40.17 44.97
C GLU A 192 -27.36 38.73 45.50
N ILE A 193 -27.29 38.65 46.83
CA ILE A 193 -27.22 37.46 47.67
C ILE A 193 -28.66 37.07 47.99
N LEU A 194 -29.06 35.82 47.75
CA LEU A 194 -30.21 35.22 48.42
C LEU A 194 -29.91 33.77 48.83
N GLU A 195 -30.27 33.51 50.09
CA GLU A 195 -29.95 32.36 50.93
C GLU A 195 -30.66 31.05 50.51
N ALA A 196 -30.12 29.95 51.04
CA ALA A 196 -30.55 28.55 50.88
C ALA A 196 -31.98 28.25 51.38
N PRO A 197 -32.46 27.00 51.22
CA PRO A 197 -32.26 26.10 52.35
C PRO A 197 -31.88 24.64 52.01
N ASP A 198 -31.31 24.02 53.05
CA ASP A 198 -30.96 22.61 53.27
C ASP A 198 -31.91 21.56 52.67
N VAL A 199 -31.32 20.53 52.05
CA VAL A 199 -31.79 19.14 52.15
C VAL A 199 -30.57 18.21 52.27
N MET A 200 -30.53 17.45 53.36
CA MET A 200 -29.55 16.41 53.68
C MET A 200 -29.71 15.15 52.80
N GLU A 201 -28.56 14.53 52.53
CA GLU A 201 -28.25 13.11 52.29
C GLU A 201 -29.09 12.30 51.27
N GLU A 202 -28.43 11.71 50.27
CA GLU A 202 -28.21 10.26 50.19
C GLU A 202 -27.01 9.97 49.26
N ALA A 203 -26.06 9.17 49.74
CA ALA A 203 -24.96 8.63 48.94
C ALA A 203 -25.43 7.38 48.17
N PRO A 204 -24.83 7.11 46.99
CA PRO A 204 -24.50 5.72 46.70
C PRO A 204 -23.08 5.52 46.13
N VAL A 205 -22.31 4.74 46.89
CA VAL A 205 -21.45 3.60 46.48
C VAL A 205 -20.47 3.80 45.32
N GLU A 206 -19.17 3.81 45.68
CA GLU A 206 -18.03 3.61 44.79
C GLU A 206 -18.14 2.30 43.99
N ALA A 207 -17.89 2.39 42.68
CA ALA A 207 -17.42 1.30 41.85
C ALA A 207 -16.01 1.68 41.31
N PRO A 208 -15.10 0.70 41.13
CA PRO A 208 -13.67 0.99 41.00
C PRO A 208 -13.37 1.66 39.64
N VAL A 209 -12.77 2.84 39.72
CA VAL A 209 -12.28 3.60 38.57
C VAL A 209 -11.10 2.84 37.96
N ALA A 210 -11.31 2.23 36.79
CA ALA A 210 -10.24 1.72 35.94
C ALA A 210 -9.25 2.85 35.60
N PRO A 211 -7.94 2.57 35.41
CA PRO A 211 -6.92 3.60 35.38
C PRO A 211 -7.16 4.60 34.26
N VAL A 212 -7.46 5.84 34.65
CA VAL A 212 -7.56 7.00 33.78
C VAL A 212 -6.18 7.18 33.14
N GLN A 213 -6.06 6.80 31.87
CA GLN A 213 -4.90 7.18 31.06
C GLN A 213 -4.79 8.70 31.12
N ASN A 214 -3.59 9.21 31.44
CA ASN A 214 -3.25 10.63 31.51
C ASN A 214 -3.76 11.38 30.25
N MET A 215 -4.97 11.93 30.30
CA MET A 215 -5.43 12.88 29.30
C MET A 215 -4.64 14.17 29.52
N PRO A 216 -4.00 14.74 28.48
CA PRO A 216 -3.41 16.07 28.59
C PRO A 216 -4.52 17.05 29.00
N MET A 217 -4.23 17.93 29.97
CA MET A 217 -5.22 18.75 30.69
C MET A 217 -6.04 19.69 29.79
N ASP A 218 -5.67 19.82 28.52
CA ASP A 218 -6.35 20.61 27.50
C ASP A 218 -6.70 19.73 26.29
N SER A 219 -7.63 18.79 26.44
CA SER A 219 -8.13 17.98 25.33
C SER A 219 -9.66 17.97 25.31
N VAL A 220 -10.22 18.03 24.10
CA VAL A 220 -11.68 18.04 23.88
C VAL A 220 -12.08 16.70 23.28
N ILE A 221 -13.13 16.09 23.83
CA ILE A 221 -13.73 14.89 23.25
C ILE A 221 -14.79 15.32 22.25
N MET A 222 -14.61 14.93 20.98
CA MET A 222 -15.59 15.15 19.93
C MET A 222 -16.32 13.85 19.59
N ASN A 223 -17.64 13.90 19.50
CA ASN A 223 -18.48 12.80 19.00
C ASN A 223 -18.45 12.81 17.46
N LEU A 224 -17.33 12.36 16.91
CA LEU A 224 -17.06 12.30 15.49
C LEU A 224 -16.44 10.95 15.18
N ARG A 225 -17.05 10.20 14.25
CA ARG A 225 -16.54 8.90 13.81
C ARG A 225 -15.22 9.10 13.07
N SER A 226 -14.10 8.90 13.76
CA SER A 226 -12.79 9.33 13.30
C SER A 226 -11.66 8.43 13.79
N SER A 227 -10.54 8.43 13.07
CA SER A 227 -9.30 7.83 13.55
C SER A 227 -8.64 8.74 14.60
N PRO A 228 -7.90 8.20 15.59
CA PRO A 228 -7.28 9.02 16.61
C PRO A 228 -6.17 9.92 16.05
N VAL A 229 -5.94 11.04 16.72
CA VAL A 229 -4.82 11.94 16.45
C VAL A 229 -3.58 11.40 17.18
N ASN A 230 -2.72 10.69 16.46
CA ASN A 230 -1.50 10.08 17.03
C ASN A 230 -0.26 10.97 16.86
N VAL A 231 -0.27 11.84 15.86
CA VAL A 231 0.81 12.76 15.51
C VAL A 231 0.51 14.13 16.08
N SER A 232 1.42 14.69 16.88
CA SER A 232 1.32 16.06 17.37
C SER A 232 1.66 17.08 16.27
N GLY A 233 1.22 18.33 16.43
CA GLY A 233 1.54 19.41 15.49
C GLY A 233 3.05 19.61 15.31
N ASP A 234 3.84 19.56 16.38
CA ASP A 234 5.31 19.69 16.32
C ASP A 234 5.96 18.55 15.52
N ARG A 235 5.41 17.33 15.65
CA ARG A 235 5.87 16.18 14.88
C ARG A 235 5.46 16.31 13.42
N ALA A 236 4.26 16.80 13.13
CA ALA A 236 3.83 17.11 11.77
C ALA A 236 4.73 18.17 11.11
N LEU A 237 5.10 19.23 11.83
CA LEU A 237 6.08 20.22 11.37
C LEU A 237 7.42 19.57 11.04
N SER A 238 7.89 18.65 11.88
CA SER A 238 9.15 17.93 11.66
C SER A 238 9.11 17.04 10.40
N ILE A 239 7.99 16.34 10.18
CA ILE A 239 7.75 15.52 8.98
C ILE A 239 7.67 16.40 7.73
N ALA A 240 7.18 17.63 7.86
CA ALA A 240 7.00 18.56 6.76
C ALA A 240 8.31 19.20 6.24
N ILE A 241 9.38 19.28 7.06
CA ILE A 241 10.65 19.94 6.72
C ILE A 241 11.23 19.56 5.35
N PRO A 242 11.23 18.27 4.92
CA PRO A 242 11.75 17.89 3.60
C PRO A 242 10.88 18.37 2.43
N TYR A 243 9.61 18.68 2.67
CA TYR A 243 8.61 18.97 1.64
C TYR A 243 8.30 20.46 1.51
N VAL A 244 8.35 21.20 2.62
CA VAL A 244 8.00 22.63 2.67
C VAL A 244 9.11 23.44 3.31
N SER A 245 9.41 24.59 2.72
CA SER A 245 10.40 25.54 3.27
C SER A 245 9.72 26.55 4.18
N GLY A 246 10.29 26.77 5.37
CA GLY A 246 9.77 27.75 6.34
C GLY A 246 8.40 27.40 6.92
N ALA A 247 8.13 26.12 7.16
CA ALA A 247 6.93 25.67 7.87
C ALA A 247 6.83 26.37 9.24
N THR A 248 5.78 27.17 9.42
CA THR A 248 5.56 27.98 10.64
C THR A 248 4.27 27.61 11.35
N THR A 249 3.30 27.03 10.63
CA THR A 249 1.97 26.76 11.16
C THR A 249 1.49 25.40 10.68
N ALA A 250 0.93 24.61 11.60
CA ALA A 250 0.21 23.39 11.32
C ALA A 250 -1.25 23.55 11.77
N VAL A 251 -2.20 23.24 10.89
CA VAL A 251 -3.65 23.31 11.17
C VAL A 251 -4.21 21.89 11.10
N LEU A 252 -4.98 21.49 12.11
CA LEU A 252 -5.64 20.19 12.11
C LEU A 252 -6.96 20.28 11.35
N LYS A 253 -7.17 19.41 10.37
CA LYS A 253 -8.41 19.27 9.62
C LYS A 253 -8.97 17.86 9.80
N PHE A 254 -10.27 17.74 10.05
CA PHE A 254 -11.00 16.48 9.98
C PHE A 254 -11.70 16.41 8.64
N VAL A 255 -11.15 15.59 7.73
CA VAL A 255 -11.65 15.47 6.36
C VAL A 255 -12.51 14.21 6.25
N PRO A 256 -13.71 14.31 5.64
CA PRO A 256 -14.59 13.16 5.47
C PRO A 256 -14.11 12.25 4.33
N PHE A 257 -13.99 10.96 4.60
CA PHE A 257 -13.73 9.91 3.64
C PHE A 257 -14.82 8.83 3.72
N TRP A 258 -15.20 8.30 2.57
CA TRP A 258 -15.96 7.06 2.46
C TRP A 258 -14.98 5.89 2.53
N LYS A 259 -14.83 5.31 3.72
CA LYS A 259 -14.11 4.05 3.89
C LYS A 259 -14.96 2.95 3.25
N TYR A 260 -14.34 2.13 2.43
CA TYR A 260 -15.03 1.02 1.80
C TYR A 260 -14.24 -0.27 1.88
N ASP A 261 -14.98 -1.36 1.98
CA ASP A 261 -14.49 -2.73 1.92
C ASP A 261 -15.37 -3.47 0.91
N TYR A 262 -14.75 -4.18 -0.02
CA TYR A 262 -15.47 -4.94 -1.04
C TYR A 262 -14.97 -6.37 -1.16
N SER A 263 -15.89 -7.25 -1.55
CA SER A 263 -15.58 -8.61 -1.96
C SER A 263 -16.49 -9.00 -3.13
N LEU A 264 -15.93 -9.62 -4.16
CA LEU A 264 -16.64 -10.13 -5.33
C LEU A 264 -16.13 -11.53 -5.66
N GLY A 265 -17.03 -12.38 -6.13
CA GLY A 265 -16.73 -13.76 -6.50
C GLY A 265 -17.79 -14.28 -7.46
N VAL A 266 -17.50 -14.19 -8.76
CA VAL A 266 -18.43 -14.46 -9.84
C VAL A 266 -17.82 -15.43 -10.83
N GLU A 267 -18.52 -16.53 -11.07
CA GLU A 267 -18.15 -17.47 -12.13
C GLU A 267 -19.03 -17.25 -13.36
N HIS A 268 -18.40 -16.87 -14.48
CA HIS A 268 -19.04 -16.83 -15.78
C HIS A 268 -18.73 -18.10 -16.57
N ARG A 269 -19.76 -18.88 -16.89
CA ARG A 269 -19.63 -19.99 -17.82
C ARG A 269 -19.78 -19.50 -19.26
N TYR A 270 -18.75 -19.67 -20.07
CA TYR A 270 -18.80 -19.39 -21.50
C TYR A 270 -18.34 -20.59 -22.33
N LYS A 271 -19.28 -21.15 -23.12
CA LYS A 271 -19.08 -22.42 -23.85
C LYS A 271 -18.64 -23.53 -22.88
N SER A 272 -17.48 -24.13 -23.10
CA SER A 272 -16.87 -25.15 -22.23
C SER A 272 -15.91 -24.57 -21.17
N LYS A 273 -15.70 -23.24 -21.13
CA LYS A 273 -14.76 -22.59 -20.21
C LYS A 273 -15.50 -21.90 -19.06
N ILE A 274 -14.90 -21.94 -17.87
CA ILE A 274 -15.35 -21.22 -16.69
C ILE A 274 -14.37 -20.05 -16.49
N ILE A 275 -14.91 -18.86 -16.31
CA ILE A 275 -14.15 -17.63 -16.07
C ILE A 275 -14.52 -17.15 -14.68
N ASP A 276 -13.60 -17.30 -13.74
CA ASP A 276 -13.75 -16.81 -12.38
C ASP A 276 -13.26 -15.35 -12.31
N ILE A 277 -14.13 -14.47 -11.85
CA ILE A 277 -13.85 -13.08 -11.51
C ILE A 277 -14.09 -12.96 -10.01
N SER A 278 -13.01 -13.05 -9.24
CA SER A 278 -13.00 -12.86 -7.79
C SER A 278 -12.01 -11.78 -7.40
N GLY A 279 -12.28 -11.12 -6.28
CA GLY A 279 -11.59 -9.91 -5.86
C GLY A 279 -12.01 -9.46 -4.48
N ASP A 280 -11.08 -8.96 -3.69
CA ASP A 280 -11.37 -8.25 -2.45
C ASP A 280 -10.42 -7.07 -2.28
N GLY A 281 -10.87 -6.07 -1.54
CA GLY A 281 -10.09 -4.87 -1.32
C GLY A 281 -10.73 -3.91 -0.36
N SER A 282 -9.91 -2.98 0.14
CA SER A 282 -10.32 -1.92 1.05
C SER A 282 -9.68 -0.61 0.63
N GLY A 283 -10.37 0.51 0.83
CA GLY A 283 -9.83 1.82 0.52
C GLY A 283 -10.60 2.96 1.16
N CYS A 284 -10.18 4.19 0.87
CA CYS A 284 -10.86 5.40 1.28
C CYS A 284 -11.09 6.29 0.06
N LEU A 285 -12.32 6.76 -0.12
CA LEU A 285 -12.67 7.72 -1.16
C LEU A 285 -12.93 9.08 -0.50
N ASN A 286 -12.17 10.11 -0.88
CA ASN A 286 -12.34 11.45 -0.34
C ASN A 286 -13.74 11.98 -0.68
N ALA A 287 -14.51 12.35 0.34
CA ALA A 287 -15.88 12.83 0.16
C ALA A 287 -15.96 14.31 -0.27
N LEU A 288 -14.83 15.00 -0.37
CA LEU A 288 -14.74 16.38 -0.87
C LEU A 288 -14.52 16.41 -2.39
N ASN A 289 -13.55 15.63 -2.90
CA ASN A 289 -13.11 15.69 -4.30
C ASN A 289 -13.23 14.37 -5.08
N GLY A 290 -13.60 13.26 -4.44
CA GLY A 290 -13.76 11.96 -5.07
C GLY A 290 -12.45 11.25 -5.43
N ASN A 291 -11.31 11.72 -4.92
CA ASN A 291 -10.03 11.04 -5.09
C ASN A 291 -9.95 9.79 -4.19
N SER A 292 -9.36 8.72 -4.73
CA SER A 292 -9.14 7.48 -3.98
C SER A 292 -7.78 7.50 -3.30
N GLU A 293 -7.77 7.14 -2.02
CA GLU A 293 -6.60 7.09 -1.18
C GLU A 293 -6.48 5.69 -0.54
N SER A 294 -5.27 5.12 -0.61
CA SER A 294 -4.99 3.83 0.02
C SER A 294 -4.52 4.06 1.45
N MET A 295 -5.47 4.22 2.38
CA MET A 295 -5.20 4.52 3.79
C MET A 295 -5.67 3.37 4.68
N ARG A 296 -4.81 2.93 5.61
CA ARG A 296 -5.13 1.87 6.56
C ARG A 296 -5.73 2.45 7.84
N LEU A 297 -7.06 2.55 7.90
CA LEU A 297 -7.79 3.05 9.07
C LEU A 297 -8.36 1.88 9.90
N ASN A 298 -7.53 1.36 10.81
CA ASN A 298 -7.87 0.19 11.63
C ASN A 298 -8.58 0.55 12.96
N ASP A 299 -8.33 1.74 13.50
CA ASP A 299 -8.85 2.18 14.81
C ASP A 299 -9.80 3.38 14.62
N VAL A 300 -10.94 3.14 13.96
CA VAL A 300 -11.99 4.16 13.82
C VAL A 300 -12.89 4.10 15.06
N ARG A 301 -13.02 5.24 15.74
CA ARG A 301 -13.81 5.38 16.97
C ARG A 301 -14.97 6.33 16.76
N GLU A 302 -16.07 6.13 17.49
CA GLU A 302 -17.24 7.05 17.47
C GLU A 302 -16.95 8.42 18.10
N SER A 303 -15.90 8.48 18.92
CA SER A 303 -15.42 9.71 19.54
C SER A 303 -13.91 9.83 19.43
N VAL A 304 -13.41 11.03 19.17
CA VAL A 304 -11.98 11.34 19.07
C VAL A 304 -11.58 12.36 20.12
N VAL A 305 -10.44 12.11 20.76
CA VAL A 305 -9.78 13.06 21.66
C VAL A 305 -8.93 13.98 20.81
N VAL A 306 -9.25 15.27 20.82
CA VAL A 306 -8.57 16.27 20.01
C VAL A 306 -7.70 17.14 20.93
N PRO A 307 -6.43 17.36 20.59
CA PRO A 307 -5.60 18.34 21.30
C PRO A 307 -6.29 19.72 21.30
N ASN A 308 -6.08 20.54 22.33
CA ASN A 308 -6.56 21.93 22.34
C ASN A 308 -5.79 22.81 21.33
N VAL A 309 -6.04 22.56 20.06
CA VAL A 309 -5.50 23.26 18.89
C VAL A 309 -6.65 23.74 18.04
N HIS A 310 -6.43 24.76 17.21
CA HIS A 310 -7.41 25.14 16.21
C HIS A 310 -7.61 23.98 15.23
N TYR A 311 -8.84 23.47 15.14
CA TYR A 311 -9.21 22.41 14.21
C TYR A 311 -10.36 22.88 13.31
N ASP A 312 -10.41 22.32 12.10
CA ASP A 312 -11.50 22.49 11.15
C ASP A 312 -12.15 21.14 10.86
N VAL A 313 -13.48 21.07 10.79
CA VAL A 313 -14.23 19.84 10.46
C VAL A 313 -14.95 20.08 9.15
N LYS A 314 -14.50 19.41 8.09
CA LYS A 314 -15.04 19.59 6.74
C LYS A 314 -16.29 18.74 6.56
N THR A 315 -17.30 19.26 5.89
CA THR A 315 -18.53 18.50 5.58
C THR A 315 -18.38 17.76 4.25
N PRO A 316 -18.88 16.50 4.14
CA PRO A 316 -18.81 15.77 2.89
C PRO A 316 -19.62 16.49 1.79
N VAL A 317 -19.03 16.60 0.59
CA VAL A 317 -19.68 17.16 -0.60
C VAL A 317 -20.46 16.07 -1.33
N THR A 318 -19.88 14.87 -1.41
CA THR A 318 -20.50 13.70 -2.05
C THR A 318 -21.36 12.92 -1.06
N THR A 319 -22.54 12.48 -1.51
CA THR A 319 -23.42 11.62 -0.71
C THR A 319 -22.95 10.16 -0.69
N GLY A 320 -23.40 9.37 0.29
CA GLY A 320 -23.05 7.96 0.39
C GLY A 320 -23.54 7.12 -0.80
N GLU A 321 -24.68 7.48 -1.40
CA GLU A 321 -25.20 6.80 -2.60
C GLU A 321 -24.37 7.08 -3.84
N GLU A 322 -23.96 8.35 -4.03
CA GLU A 322 -23.08 8.76 -5.13
C GLU A 322 -21.70 8.11 -4.99
N ALA A 323 -21.13 8.11 -3.79
CA ALA A 323 -19.88 7.43 -3.48
C ALA A 323 -19.98 5.93 -3.75
N ARG A 324 -21.06 5.27 -3.30
CA ARG A 324 -21.29 3.85 -3.56
C ARG A 324 -21.36 3.57 -5.06
N LYS A 325 -22.05 4.41 -5.83
CA LYS A 325 -22.12 4.27 -7.29
C LYS A 325 -20.74 4.42 -7.94
N GLN A 326 -19.99 5.46 -7.56
CA GLN A 326 -18.63 5.70 -8.08
C GLN A 326 -17.69 4.53 -7.77
N LEU A 327 -17.76 3.98 -6.55
CA LEU A 327 -16.99 2.82 -6.14
C LEU A 327 -17.39 1.55 -6.91
N LEU A 328 -18.68 1.33 -7.12
CA LEU A 328 -19.15 0.20 -7.93
C LEU A 328 -18.66 0.30 -9.37
N ASP A 329 -18.76 1.48 -9.99
CA ASP A 329 -18.28 1.70 -11.36
C ASP A 329 -16.76 1.46 -11.45
N MET A 330 -15.98 1.96 -10.47
CA MET A 330 -14.55 1.74 -10.37
C MET A 330 -14.18 0.25 -10.24
N ILE A 331 -14.85 -0.48 -9.33
CA ILE A 331 -14.59 -1.90 -9.10
C ILE A 331 -15.01 -2.73 -10.32
N VAL A 332 -16.15 -2.42 -10.94
CA VAL A 332 -16.59 -3.11 -12.17
C VAL A 332 -15.57 -2.92 -13.29
N ASP A 333 -15.06 -1.71 -13.48
CA ASP A 333 -14.07 -1.42 -14.50
C ASP A 333 -12.73 -2.12 -14.20
N GLU A 334 -12.27 -2.12 -12.94
CA GLU A 334 -11.04 -2.81 -12.51
C GLU A 334 -11.09 -4.32 -12.78
N TYR A 335 -12.25 -4.96 -12.53
CA TYR A 335 -12.44 -6.40 -12.70
C TYR A 335 -13.04 -6.80 -14.06
N THR A 336 -13.17 -5.84 -14.98
CA THR A 336 -13.57 -6.14 -16.37
C THR A 336 -12.41 -6.78 -17.13
N ARG A 337 -12.65 -7.96 -17.72
CA ARG A 337 -11.65 -8.69 -18.51
C ARG A 337 -12.09 -8.88 -19.96
N ASP A 338 -11.16 -8.63 -20.87
CA ASP A 338 -11.30 -8.95 -22.29
C ASP A 338 -10.59 -10.28 -22.59
N LEU A 339 -11.36 -11.30 -22.96
CA LEU A 339 -10.85 -12.64 -23.27
C LEU A 339 -11.03 -12.97 -24.74
N ARG A 340 -9.98 -13.54 -25.33
CA ARG A 340 -9.97 -14.04 -26.70
C ARG A 340 -10.13 -15.56 -26.69
N PHE A 341 -11.03 -16.06 -27.52
CA PHE A 341 -11.28 -17.47 -27.72
C PHE A 341 -10.99 -17.80 -29.18
N ASP A 342 -9.96 -18.58 -29.42
CA ASP A 342 -9.67 -19.13 -30.73
C ASP A 342 -10.33 -20.52 -30.87
N ALA A 343 -11.04 -20.73 -31.97
CA ALA A 343 -11.64 -22.00 -32.33
C ALA A 343 -11.22 -22.40 -33.75
N THR A 344 -10.64 -23.58 -33.90
CA THR A 344 -10.27 -24.12 -35.21
C THR A 344 -11.47 -24.83 -35.81
N GLN A 345 -11.90 -24.40 -37.00
CA GLN A 345 -12.95 -25.06 -37.76
C GLN A 345 -12.42 -25.39 -39.16
N GLY A 346 -12.09 -26.66 -39.40
CA GLY A 346 -11.41 -27.10 -40.62
C GLY A 346 -9.96 -26.59 -40.66
N GLU A 347 -9.60 -25.87 -41.73
CA GLU A 347 -8.28 -25.23 -41.90
C GLU A 347 -8.26 -23.76 -41.45
N ALA A 348 -9.36 -23.23 -40.91
CA ALA A 348 -9.49 -21.84 -40.48
C ALA A 348 -9.47 -21.72 -38.94
N ILE A 349 -8.79 -20.70 -38.42
CA ILE A 349 -8.83 -20.30 -37.01
C ILE A 349 -9.78 -19.10 -36.89
N ILE A 350 -10.86 -19.25 -36.14
CA ILE A 350 -11.81 -18.18 -35.82
C ILE A 350 -11.47 -17.64 -34.44
N SER A 351 -11.07 -16.38 -34.37
CA SER A 351 -10.87 -15.65 -33.12
C SER A 351 -12.14 -14.90 -32.72
N GLU A 352 -12.61 -15.12 -31.50
CA GLU A 352 -13.73 -14.40 -30.90
C GLU A 352 -13.26 -13.61 -29.68
N HIS A 353 -13.56 -12.31 -29.61
CA HIS A 353 -13.24 -11.47 -28.45
C HIS A 353 -14.49 -11.25 -27.62
N LYS A 354 -14.43 -11.53 -26.32
CA LYS A 354 -15.56 -11.35 -25.41
C LYS A 354 -15.13 -10.69 -24.11
N ARG A 355 -15.87 -9.66 -23.74
CA ARG A 355 -15.72 -8.92 -22.48
C ARG A 355 -16.57 -9.53 -21.38
N PHE A 356 -15.98 -9.79 -20.23
CA PHE A 356 -16.65 -10.23 -19.02
C PHE A 356 -16.50 -9.14 -17.96
N LYS A 357 -17.62 -8.77 -17.35
CA LYS A 357 -17.67 -7.75 -16.30
C LYS A 357 -18.58 -8.24 -15.18
N PRO A 358 -18.20 -8.04 -13.90
CA PRO A 358 -19.11 -8.33 -12.80
C PRO A 358 -20.33 -7.42 -12.86
N LEU A 359 -21.48 -7.89 -12.37
CA LEU A 359 -22.63 -7.01 -12.17
C LEU A 359 -22.46 -6.26 -10.85
N PRO A 360 -23.02 -5.04 -10.71
CA PRO A 360 -23.00 -4.33 -9.42
C PRO A 360 -23.66 -5.11 -8.28
N THR A 361 -24.58 -6.03 -8.60
CA THR A 361 -25.22 -6.94 -7.64
C THR A 361 -24.32 -8.05 -7.14
N ASP A 362 -23.25 -8.36 -7.86
CA ASP A 362 -22.31 -9.42 -7.53
C ASP A 362 -21.19 -8.94 -6.59
N ILE A 363 -21.11 -7.63 -6.38
CA ILE A 363 -20.11 -6.97 -5.53
C ILE A 363 -20.75 -6.71 -4.17
N ASN A 364 -20.25 -7.38 -3.14
CA ASN A 364 -20.57 -7.02 -1.76
C ASN A 364 -19.71 -5.81 -1.38
N LEU A 365 -20.33 -4.64 -1.27
CA LEU A 365 -19.67 -3.37 -0.97
C LEU A 365 -20.25 -2.76 0.32
N GLN A 366 -19.40 -2.63 1.33
CA GLN A 366 -19.65 -1.87 2.55
C GLN A 366 -19.02 -0.49 2.41
N VAL A 367 -19.77 0.57 2.76
CA VAL A 367 -19.30 1.95 2.69
C VAL A 367 -19.70 2.66 3.97
N ASP A 368 -18.73 3.30 4.61
CA ASP A 368 -18.86 3.94 5.92
C ASP A 368 -18.22 5.34 5.88
N LEU A 369 -18.93 6.37 6.36
CA LEU A 369 -18.37 7.71 6.51
C LEU A 369 -17.43 7.74 7.71
N VAL A 370 -16.17 8.12 7.48
CA VAL A 370 -15.14 8.24 8.51
C VAL A 370 -14.39 9.55 8.31
N TYR A 371 -14.17 10.27 9.39
CA TYR A 371 -13.34 11.47 9.39
C TYR A 371 -11.89 11.10 9.65
N VAL A 372 -10.99 11.56 8.78
CA VAL A 372 -9.55 11.36 8.92
C VAL A 372 -8.92 12.66 9.42
N PRO A 373 -8.20 12.64 10.56
CA PRO A 373 -7.48 13.81 11.02
C PRO A 373 -6.22 14.00 10.17
N ILE A 374 -6.06 15.19 9.62
CA ILE A 374 -4.98 15.57 8.71
C ILE A 374 -4.36 16.88 9.19
N TRP A 375 -3.04 16.89 9.30
CA TRP A 375 -2.27 18.11 9.51
C TRP A 375 -1.98 18.76 8.17
N GLU A 376 -2.51 19.95 7.96
CA GLU A 376 -2.05 20.84 6.89
C GLU A 376 -0.93 21.72 7.44
N VAL A 377 0.27 21.54 6.90
CA VAL A 377 1.43 22.35 7.25
C VAL A 377 1.69 23.35 6.13
N LYS A 378 1.56 24.64 6.42
CA LYS A 378 1.80 25.71 5.45
C LYS A 378 3.25 26.18 5.51
N GLY A 379 3.95 26.06 4.38
CA GLY A 379 5.25 26.66 4.13
C GLY A 379 5.15 28.02 3.45
N GLN A 380 6.29 28.57 3.03
CA GLN A 380 6.34 29.89 2.38
C GLN A 380 5.71 29.92 0.97
N ARG A 381 5.71 28.79 0.27
CA ARG A 381 5.26 28.69 -1.14
C ARG A 381 4.34 27.51 -1.42
N ASN A 382 4.28 26.54 -0.52
CA ASN A 382 3.55 25.31 -0.67
C ASN A 382 3.07 24.81 0.70
N SER A 383 2.03 24.00 0.69
CA SER A 383 1.54 23.25 1.85
C SER A 383 1.86 21.76 1.68
N VAL A 384 1.85 21.04 2.80
CA VAL A 384 1.90 19.57 2.81
C VAL A 384 0.83 19.04 3.76
N GLU A 385 0.19 17.96 3.35
CA GLU A 385 -0.88 17.31 4.09
C GLU A 385 -0.39 15.99 4.64
N ILE A 386 -0.51 15.82 5.95
CA ILE A 386 0.04 14.68 6.67
C ILE A 386 -1.10 14.02 7.44
N ASN A 387 -1.31 12.73 7.21
CA ASN A 387 -2.27 11.95 7.99
C ASN A 387 -1.86 11.96 9.48
N ALA A 388 -2.69 12.49 10.37
CA ALA A 388 -2.38 12.59 11.78
C ALA A 388 -2.50 11.24 12.53
N TYR A 389 -3.11 10.24 11.92
CA TYR A 389 -3.18 8.87 12.44
C TYR A 389 -1.92 8.06 12.12
N SER A 390 -1.45 8.07 10.86
CA SER A 390 -0.27 7.28 10.42
C SER A 390 1.04 8.07 10.39
N GLY A 391 0.98 9.39 10.22
CA GLY A 391 2.14 10.25 9.97
C GLY A 391 2.63 10.25 8.53
N GLU A 392 1.89 9.62 7.60
CA GLU A 392 2.24 9.58 6.19
C GLU A 392 1.78 10.85 5.47
N VAL A 393 2.60 11.31 4.51
CA VAL A 393 2.26 12.41 3.61
C VAL A 393 1.26 11.91 2.58
N LEU A 394 0.16 12.64 2.38
CA LEU A 394 -0.85 12.29 1.38
C LEU A 394 -0.35 12.57 -0.04
N GLN A 395 -0.76 11.73 -0.98
CA GLN A 395 -0.35 11.87 -2.38
C GLN A 395 -1.25 12.83 -3.15
N ASN A 396 -2.55 12.79 -2.87
CA ASN A 396 -3.51 13.73 -3.46
C ASN A 396 -3.93 14.78 -2.41
N PRO A 397 -4.22 16.01 -2.86
CA PRO A 397 -4.76 17.04 -1.98
C PRO A 397 -6.13 16.60 -1.45
N VAL A 398 -6.39 16.95 -0.18
CA VAL A 398 -7.64 16.60 0.50
C VAL A 398 -8.75 17.60 0.21
N ASP A 399 -8.40 18.81 -0.19
CA ASP A 399 -9.32 19.91 -0.47
C ASP A 399 -9.16 20.40 -1.93
N ASP A 400 -10.25 20.93 -2.50
CA ASP A 400 -10.27 21.51 -3.86
C ASP A 400 -10.04 23.03 -3.84
N ASP A 401 -9.86 23.62 -2.65
CA ASP A 401 -9.53 25.02 -2.49
C ASP A 401 -8.24 25.37 -3.26
N VAL A 402 -8.40 26.10 -4.36
CA VAL A 402 -7.29 26.61 -5.17
C VAL A 402 -6.58 27.69 -4.37
N GLU A 403 -5.54 27.33 -3.62
CA GLU A 403 -4.59 28.31 -3.10
C GLU A 403 -3.80 28.87 -4.28
N PHE A 404 -4.15 30.08 -4.72
CA PHE A 404 -3.40 30.79 -5.77
C PHE A 404 -1.96 31.05 -5.29
N VAL A 405 -0.98 30.43 -5.97
CA VAL A 405 0.47 30.59 -5.77
C VAL A 405 0.99 31.89 -6.37
#